data_AF-A0A7C4INX4-F1
#
_entry.id   AF-A0A7C4INX4-F1
#
_cell.length_a   1.000
_cell.length_b   1.000
_cell.length_c   1.000
_cell.angle_alpha   90.00
_cell.angle_beta   90.00
_cell.angle_gamma   90.00
#
_symmetry.space_group_name_H-M   'P 1'
#
loop_
_entity.id
_entity.type
_entity.pdbx_description
1 polymer ?
#
loop_
_entity_poly.entity_id
_entity_poly.type
_entity_poly.pdbx_seq_one_letter_code
_entity_poly.pdbx_strand_id
1 'polypeptide(L)'
;MTKLTISKVYHLSRLFSTIFVVSLLFLLCNITTIFTHENVYAGQATLSWTPPTTNEDGTPLTDLSGYKVYYGTSSNNYTQNINVGNVTTYTVPNLTDGITYYFAVTAYDTSNNESRYSNQVSKLIPASQYTLTVTKAGTGSGTVTSSPAGISCGSDCSEPYNSGTSVTLTASADAISTFSGWSGACSGTAASCPVTMSAARSVTATFALKTYTITASAGMGGTISPSGSVSVNHGANQSFTITANSGYSIADVTVNGSSVGAVGSYTFSNVTANQTISATFTQQQYTLTVTKAGTGSGTVTSSPAGISCGSDCSEPYNSGTSVT
;
A
#
# COMPACT_ATOMS: atom_id res chain seq x y z
N MET A 1 -24.72 -30.38 -15.05
CA MET A 1 -26.01 -30.00 -14.42
C MET A 1 -26.65 -31.25 -13.88
N THR A 2 -26.83 -31.37 -12.57
CA THR A 2 -27.59 -32.47 -11.97
C THR A 2 -29.07 -32.20 -12.19
N LYS A 3 -29.74 -33.06 -12.95
CA LYS A 3 -31.15 -32.87 -13.33
C LYS A 3 -32.06 -33.30 -12.18
N LEU A 4 -33.05 -32.48 -11.86
CA LEU A 4 -34.05 -32.81 -10.85
C LEU A 4 -35.09 -33.78 -11.44
N THR A 5 -35.53 -34.75 -10.65
CA THR A 5 -36.52 -35.75 -11.06
C THR A 5 -37.68 -35.73 -10.07
N ILE A 6 -38.87 -35.38 -10.57
CA ILE A 6 -40.12 -35.39 -9.81
C ILE A 6 -40.77 -36.75 -10.05
N SER A 7 -40.82 -37.60 -9.03
CA SER A 7 -41.24 -38.98 -9.25
C SER A 7 -42.75 -39.15 -9.42
N LYS A 8 -43.61 -38.37 -8.73
CA LYS A 8 -45.08 -38.61 -8.60
C LYS A 8 -45.83 -37.35 -8.16
N VAL A 9 -47.14 -37.22 -8.45
CA VAL A 9 -48.05 -36.12 -7.98
C VAL A 9 -49.20 -36.69 -7.11
N TYR A 10 -49.56 -36.02 -6.00
CA TYR A 10 -50.63 -36.46 -5.09
C TYR A 10 -52.01 -35.96 -5.54
N HIS A 11 -53.02 -36.82 -5.51
CA HIS A 11 -54.42 -36.43 -5.32
C HIS A 11 -54.79 -36.77 -3.86
N LEU A 12 -55.04 -35.77 -3.01
CA LEU A 12 -55.53 -36.01 -1.65
C LEU A 12 -56.84 -35.24 -1.42
N SER A 13 -57.93 -36.01 -1.33
CA SER A 13 -59.21 -35.57 -0.81
C SER A 13 -59.04 -35.06 0.64
N ARG A 14 -59.50 -33.82 0.86
CA ARG A 14 -59.41 -33.03 2.11
C ARG A 14 -59.75 -33.80 3.39
N LEU A 15 -59.00 -33.53 4.46
CA LEU A 15 -59.50 -33.58 5.84
C LEU A 15 -58.84 -32.45 6.68
N PHE A 16 -59.69 -31.60 7.25
CA PHE A 16 -59.37 -30.52 8.18
C PHE A 16 -58.85 -31.08 9.53
N SER A 17 -57.93 -30.37 10.19
CA SER A 17 -57.88 -30.33 11.66
C SER A 17 -57.17 -29.08 12.18
N THR A 18 -57.94 -28.27 12.91
CA THR A 18 -57.59 -27.10 13.73
C THR A 18 -56.80 -27.49 14.99
N ILE A 19 -55.94 -26.61 15.55
CA ILE A 19 -55.97 -26.12 16.96
C ILE A 19 -54.68 -25.42 17.47
N PHE A 20 -54.93 -24.26 18.10
CA PHE A 20 -54.30 -23.55 19.23
C PHE A 20 -53.02 -22.67 19.14
N VAL A 21 -53.24 -21.48 19.73
CA VAL A 21 -52.37 -20.37 20.10
C VAL A 21 -51.82 -20.57 21.52
N VAL A 22 -50.56 -20.22 21.82
CA VAL A 22 -50.14 -19.75 23.16
C VAL A 22 -49.02 -18.67 23.10
N SER A 23 -49.41 -17.47 23.49
CA SER A 23 -48.77 -16.37 24.26
C SER A 23 -47.25 -16.29 24.57
N LEU A 24 -46.67 -15.14 24.16
CA LEU A 24 -46.00 -14.06 24.94
C LEU A 24 -44.90 -14.35 25.99
N LEU A 25 -43.66 -13.84 25.80
CA LEU A 25 -42.99 -12.91 26.75
C LEU A 25 -41.70 -12.24 26.21
N PHE A 26 -41.66 -10.91 26.38
CA PHE A 26 -40.60 -9.88 26.36
C PHE A 26 -39.12 -10.26 26.07
N LEU A 27 -38.50 -9.50 25.16
CA LEU A 27 -37.06 -9.18 25.23
C LEU A 27 -36.80 -7.70 24.90
N LEU A 28 -36.04 -7.06 25.79
CA LEU A 28 -35.66 -5.65 25.79
C LEU A 28 -34.98 -5.22 24.49
N CYS A 29 -35.50 -4.16 23.89
CA CYS A 29 -34.87 -3.42 22.79
C CYS A 29 -33.62 -2.70 23.32
N ASN A 30 -32.45 -3.29 23.09
CA ASN A 30 -31.19 -2.55 23.08
C ASN A 30 -30.91 -2.20 21.62
N ILE A 31 -30.95 -0.91 21.29
CA ILE A 31 -30.52 -0.38 20.00
C ILE A 31 -29.00 -0.56 19.92
N THR A 32 -28.56 -1.75 19.52
CA THR A 32 -27.32 -1.90 18.78
C THR A 32 -27.59 -1.36 17.40
N THR A 33 -26.80 -0.39 16.96
CA THR A 33 -26.72 0.08 15.58
C THR A 33 -26.84 -1.08 14.62
N ILE A 34 -28.03 -1.24 14.02
CA ILE A 34 -28.24 -2.15 12.91
C ILE A 34 -27.47 -1.52 11.76
N PHE A 35 -26.24 -1.98 11.54
CA PHE A 35 -25.65 -1.88 10.21
C PHE A 35 -26.58 -2.66 9.30
N THR A 36 -27.49 -1.97 8.62
CA THR A 36 -28.20 -2.53 7.48
C THR A 36 -27.14 -2.87 6.45
N HIS A 37 -26.62 -4.10 6.51
CA HIS A 37 -25.91 -4.69 5.38
C HIS A 37 -26.98 -4.81 4.30
N GLU A 38 -26.95 -3.87 3.36
CA GLU A 38 -27.60 -4.05 2.08
C GLU A 38 -27.04 -5.37 1.51
N ASN A 39 -27.86 -6.40 1.51
CA ASN A 39 -27.47 -7.69 0.98
C ASN A 39 -27.16 -7.48 -0.50
N VAL A 40 -25.90 -7.66 -0.88
CA VAL A 40 -25.46 -7.63 -2.27
C VAL A 40 -26.07 -8.86 -2.95
N TYR A 41 -27.15 -8.68 -3.71
CA TYR A 41 -27.79 -9.76 -4.47
C TYR A 41 -27.39 -9.67 -5.94
N ALA A 42 -26.62 -10.65 -6.41
CA ALA A 42 -26.30 -10.82 -7.83
C ALA A 42 -26.18 -12.30 -8.28
N GLY A 43 -26.33 -13.26 -7.36
CA GLY A 43 -26.24 -14.68 -7.67
C GLY A 43 -27.50 -15.28 -8.29
N GLN A 44 -27.35 -16.29 -9.14
CA GLN A 44 -28.48 -17.03 -9.71
C GLN A 44 -28.23 -18.54 -9.88
N ALA A 45 -29.30 -19.31 -9.79
CA ALA A 45 -29.29 -20.75 -10.00
C ALA A 45 -30.36 -21.18 -11.01
N THR A 46 -29.92 -21.73 -12.15
CA THR A 46 -30.81 -22.35 -13.13
C THR A 46 -31.02 -23.82 -12.79
N LEU A 47 -32.27 -24.19 -12.59
CA LEU A 47 -32.76 -25.53 -12.33
C LEU A 47 -33.44 -26.07 -13.59
N SER A 48 -33.29 -27.36 -13.84
CA SER A 48 -34.08 -28.08 -14.85
C SER A 48 -34.55 -29.41 -14.29
N TRP A 49 -35.77 -29.80 -14.64
CA TRP A 49 -36.39 -31.03 -14.17
C TRP A 49 -37.08 -31.80 -15.28
N THR A 50 -37.33 -33.08 -15.01
CA THR A 50 -38.14 -33.93 -15.87
C THR A 50 -39.59 -33.93 -15.36
N PRO A 51 -40.59 -33.60 -16.22
CA PRO A 51 -42.00 -33.69 -15.85
C PRO A 51 -42.40 -35.07 -15.34
N PRO A 52 -43.26 -35.17 -14.31
CA PRO A 52 -43.92 -36.42 -13.98
C PRO A 52 -44.93 -36.78 -15.09
N THR A 53 -45.07 -38.08 -15.36
CA THR A 53 -46.03 -38.61 -16.34
C THR A 53 -47.19 -39.36 -15.70
N THR A 54 -47.11 -39.63 -14.40
CA THR A 54 -48.10 -40.42 -13.65
C THR A 54 -48.40 -39.80 -12.29
N ASN A 55 -49.63 -39.96 -11.85
CA ASN A 55 -50.06 -39.73 -10.47
C ASN A 55 -49.40 -40.73 -9.51
N GLU A 56 -49.53 -40.49 -8.21
CA GLU A 56 -48.94 -41.37 -7.20
C GLU A 56 -49.50 -42.80 -7.24
N ASP A 57 -50.79 -42.91 -7.55
CA ASP A 57 -51.56 -44.15 -7.74
C ASP A 57 -51.20 -44.91 -9.04
N GLY A 58 -50.34 -44.34 -9.89
CA GLY A 58 -49.87 -44.94 -11.14
C GLY A 58 -50.76 -44.63 -12.35
N THR A 59 -51.84 -43.88 -12.19
CA THR A 59 -52.66 -43.42 -13.33
C THR A 59 -51.90 -42.37 -14.16
N PRO A 60 -52.18 -42.23 -15.47
CA PRO A 60 -51.57 -41.18 -16.29
C PRO A 60 -51.90 -39.78 -15.74
N LEU A 61 -50.89 -38.91 -15.63
CA LEU A 61 -51.07 -37.53 -15.21
C LEU A 61 -51.56 -36.70 -16.40
N THR A 62 -52.84 -36.35 -16.43
CA THR A 62 -53.47 -35.58 -17.52
C THR A 62 -53.80 -34.14 -17.17
N ASP A 63 -53.67 -33.77 -15.89
CA ASP A 63 -54.15 -32.51 -15.32
C ASP A 63 -53.03 -31.70 -14.64
N LEU A 64 -51.77 -31.93 -15.04
CA LEU A 64 -50.62 -31.15 -14.61
C LEU A 64 -50.81 -29.66 -14.97
N SER A 65 -50.80 -28.80 -13.95
CA SER A 65 -51.04 -27.35 -14.09
C SER A 65 -49.75 -26.53 -13.98
N GLY A 66 -48.75 -27.01 -13.23
CA GLY A 66 -47.43 -26.37 -13.18
C GLY A 66 -46.53 -26.90 -12.08
N TYR A 67 -45.52 -26.10 -11.73
CA TYR A 67 -44.50 -26.45 -10.74
C TYR A 67 -44.26 -25.33 -9.74
N LYS A 68 -43.81 -25.70 -8.53
CA LYS A 68 -43.22 -24.77 -7.57
C LYS A 68 -41.78 -25.15 -7.28
N VAL A 69 -40.91 -24.16 -7.27
CA VAL A 69 -39.50 -24.30 -6.88
C VAL A 69 -39.37 -23.94 -5.40
N TYR A 70 -38.75 -24.82 -4.62
CA TYR A 70 -38.48 -24.65 -3.20
C TYR A 70 -36.98 -24.54 -2.98
N TYR A 71 -36.55 -23.63 -2.11
CA TYR A 71 -35.15 -23.46 -1.79
C TYR A 71 -34.89 -22.93 -0.38
N GLY A 72 -33.68 -23.20 0.13
CA GLY A 72 -33.21 -22.75 1.43
C GLY A 72 -31.69 -22.95 1.58
N THR A 73 -31.13 -22.49 2.68
CA THR A 73 -29.68 -22.55 2.97
C THR A 73 -29.26 -23.78 3.79
N SER A 74 -30.23 -24.60 4.19
CA SER A 74 -30.02 -25.84 4.94
C SER A 74 -30.64 -27.03 4.21
N SER A 75 -29.94 -28.16 4.21
CA SER A 75 -30.44 -29.37 3.56
C SER A 75 -31.79 -29.78 4.16
N ASN A 76 -32.75 -30.05 3.28
CA ASN A 76 -34.13 -30.46 3.58
C ASN A 76 -34.95 -29.43 4.36
N ASN A 77 -34.50 -28.18 4.43
CA ASN A 77 -35.24 -27.08 5.01
C ASN A 77 -35.37 -25.94 3.99
N TYR A 78 -36.52 -25.89 3.32
CA TYR A 78 -36.83 -24.90 2.30
C TYR A 78 -37.68 -23.80 2.90
N THR A 79 -37.09 -22.63 3.11
CA THR A 79 -37.77 -21.47 3.71
C THR A 79 -38.41 -20.56 2.66
N GLN A 80 -38.07 -20.76 1.38
CA GLN A 80 -38.55 -19.96 0.26
C GLN A 80 -39.18 -20.86 -0.81
N ASN A 81 -40.21 -20.36 -1.49
CA ASN A 81 -40.81 -21.02 -2.65
C ASN A 81 -41.32 -20.01 -3.69
N ILE A 82 -41.32 -20.43 -4.96
CA ILE A 82 -41.76 -19.64 -6.11
C ILE A 82 -42.65 -20.53 -6.97
N ASN A 83 -43.86 -20.07 -7.29
CA ASN A 83 -44.66 -20.69 -8.34
C ASN A 83 -44.12 -20.26 -9.71
N VAL A 84 -43.68 -21.23 -10.51
CA VAL A 84 -43.02 -21.00 -11.79
C VAL A 84 -43.91 -21.37 -12.99
N GLY A 85 -45.14 -21.83 -12.74
CA GLY A 85 -46.06 -22.26 -13.78
C GLY A 85 -45.60 -23.53 -14.50
N ASN A 86 -46.13 -23.77 -15.70
CA ASN A 86 -45.85 -24.96 -16.50
C ASN A 86 -44.57 -24.78 -17.35
N VAL A 87 -43.43 -24.73 -16.66
CA VAL A 87 -42.09 -24.73 -17.26
C VAL A 87 -41.29 -25.92 -16.71
N THR A 88 -40.26 -26.35 -17.44
CA THR A 88 -39.36 -27.45 -16.99
C THR A 88 -37.96 -26.95 -16.64
N THR A 89 -37.78 -25.63 -16.67
CA THR A 89 -36.55 -24.94 -16.33
C THR A 89 -36.90 -23.59 -15.70
N TYR A 90 -36.14 -23.19 -14.69
CA TYR A 90 -36.31 -21.89 -14.04
C TYR A 90 -35.00 -21.39 -13.45
N THR A 91 -34.74 -20.09 -13.56
CA THR A 91 -33.59 -19.43 -12.93
C THR A 91 -34.07 -18.69 -11.70
N VAL A 92 -33.63 -19.13 -10.52
CA VAL A 92 -33.86 -18.43 -9.26
C VAL A 92 -32.89 -17.23 -9.21
N PRO A 93 -33.38 -15.98 -9.24
CA PRO A 93 -32.53 -14.79 -9.18
C PRO A 93 -32.25 -14.39 -7.72
N ASN A 94 -31.41 -13.37 -7.54
CA ASN A 94 -31.19 -12.69 -6.26
C ASN A 94 -30.78 -13.63 -5.11
N LEU A 95 -29.96 -14.62 -5.42
CA LEU A 95 -29.35 -15.47 -4.40
C LEU A 95 -28.12 -14.78 -3.82
N THR A 96 -27.88 -14.97 -2.53
CA THR A 96 -26.70 -14.42 -1.86
C THR A 96 -25.45 -15.17 -2.29
N ASP A 97 -24.46 -14.40 -2.69
CA ASP A 97 -23.12 -14.85 -3.04
C ASP A 97 -22.43 -15.58 -1.87
N GLY A 98 -21.61 -16.59 -2.18
CA GLY A 98 -20.88 -17.38 -1.18
C GLY A 98 -21.73 -18.39 -0.39
N ILE A 99 -23.04 -18.47 -0.64
CA ILE A 99 -23.96 -19.36 0.08
C ILE A 99 -24.27 -20.61 -0.74
N THR A 100 -24.30 -21.76 -0.06
CA THR A 100 -24.85 -22.99 -0.63
C THR A 100 -26.36 -23.02 -0.44
N TYR A 101 -27.08 -23.10 -1.55
CA TYR A 101 -28.52 -23.29 -1.55
C TYR A 101 -28.88 -24.72 -1.90
N TYR A 102 -29.96 -25.21 -1.29
CA TYR A 102 -30.58 -26.50 -1.54
C TYR A 102 -31.91 -26.26 -2.23
N PHE A 103 -32.21 -27.04 -3.26
CA PHE A 103 -33.38 -26.87 -4.12
C PHE A 103 -34.15 -28.18 -4.26
N ALA A 104 -35.47 -28.07 -4.31
CA ALA A 104 -36.39 -29.11 -4.72
C ALA A 104 -37.53 -28.53 -5.55
N VAL A 105 -38.22 -29.36 -6.32
CA VAL A 105 -39.37 -28.96 -7.13
C VAL A 105 -40.53 -29.89 -6.83
N THR A 106 -41.72 -29.31 -6.77
CA THR A 106 -43.00 -30.03 -6.75
C THR A 106 -43.77 -29.73 -8.03
N ALA A 107 -44.67 -30.63 -8.39
CA ALA A 107 -45.67 -30.42 -9.43
C ALA A 107 -47.04 -30.23 -8.78
N TYR A 108 -47.90 -29.41 -9.37
CA TYR A 108 -49.28 -29.26 -8.94
C TYR A 108 -50.27 -29.42 -10.10
N ASP A 109 -51.45 -29.95 -9.77
CA ASP A 109 -52.53 -30.22 -10.73
C ASP A 109 -53.49 -29.01 -10.89
N THR A 110 -54.49 -29.14 -11.77
CA THR A 110 -55.53 -28.09 -11.97
C THR A 110 -56.38 -27.83 -10.73
N SER A 111 -56.41 -28.77 -9.78
CA SER A 111 -57.08 -28.65 -8.48
C SER A 111 -56.14 -28.08 -7.39
N ASN A 112 -54.91 -27.71 -7.76
CA ASN A 112 -53.86 -27.21 -6.89
C ASN A 112 -53.41 -28.22 -5.80
N ASN A 113 -53.59 -29.52 -6.04
CA ASN A 113 -52.94 -30.55 -5.25
C ASN A 113 -51.47 -30.64 -5.63
N GLU A 114 -50.60 -30.80 -4.65
CA GLU A 114 -49.16 -30.69 -4.83
C GLU A 114 -48.45 -31.99 -4.52
N SER A 115 -47.45 -32.33 -5.33
CA SER A 115 -46.62 -33.52 -5.16
C SER A 115 -45.73 -33.47 -3.92
N ARG A 116 -45.09 -34.60 -3.60
CA ARG A 116 -43.86 -34.59 -2.79
C ARG A 116 -42.77 -33.80 -3.50
N TYR A 117 -41.79 -33.36 -2.73
CA TYR A 117 -40.54 -32.84 -3.28
C TYR A 117 -39.87 -33.87 -4.19
N SER A 118 -39.25 -33.37 -5.25
CA SER A 118 -38.24 -34.10 -6.03
C SER A 118 -37.08 -34.57 -5.16
N ASN A 119 -36.12 -35.29 -5.76
CA ASN A 119 -34.79 -35.35 -5.16
C ASN A 119 -34.24 -33.94 -4.92
N GLN A 120 -33.42 -33.75 -3.90
CA GLN A 120 -32.76 -32.49 -3.63
C GLN A 120 -31.52 -32.34 -4.52
N VAL A 121 -31.22 -31.10 -4.91
CA VAL A 121 -29.90 -30.70 -5.42
C VAL A 121 -29.38 -29.52 -4.63
N SER A 122 -28.07 -29.29 -4.64
CA SER A 122 -27.46 -28.10 -4.05
C SER A 122 -26.60 -27.36 -5.06
N LYS A 123 -26.43 -26.05 -4.84
CA LYS A 123 -25.53 -25.20 -5.61
C LYS A 123 -24.90 -24.15 -4.69
N LEU A 124 -23.58 -24.08 -4.70
CA LEU A 124 -22.84 -22.94 -4.16
C LEU A 124 -22.94 -21.79 -5.16
N ILE A 125 -23.41 -20.64 -4.70
CA ILE A 125 -23.36 -19.40 -5.47
C ILE A 125 -21.96 -18.81 -5.30
N PRO A 126 -21.15 -18.67 -6.37
CA PRO A 126 -19.82 -18.10 -6.26
C PRO A 126 -19.88 -16.70 -5.67
N ALA A 127 -18.93 -16.37 -4.79
CA ALA A 127 -18.84 -15.00 -4.29
C ALA A 127 -18.27 -14.08 -5.37
N SER A 128 -18.87 -12.90 -5.55
CA SER A 128 -18.27 -11.84 -6.37
C SER A 128 -16.90 -11.48 -5.82
N GLN A 129 -15.89 -11.40 -6.70
CA GLN A 129 -14.52 -11.06 -6.33
C GLN A 129 -14.09 -9.72 -6.91
N TYR A 130 -13.26 -9.01 -6.16
CA TYR A 130 -12.64 -7.77 -6.58
C TYR A 130 -11.12 -7.85 -6.41
N THR A 131 -10.40 -7.39 -7.42
CA THR A 131 -8.94 -7.34 -7.38
C THR A 131 -8.46 -6.20 -6.50
N LEU A 132 -7.60 -6.50 -5.53
CA LEU A 132 -6.79 -5.52 -4.81
C LEU A 132 -5.39 -5.49 -5.42
N THR A 133 -4.94 -4.32 -5.86
CA THR A 133 -3.60 -4.11 -6.42
C THR A 133 -2.77 -3.23 -5.50
N VAL A 134 -1.53 -3.64 -5.24
CA VAL A 134 -0.55 -2.88 -4.46
C VAL A 134 0.56 -2.36 -5.37
N THR A 135 0.84 -1.06 -5.28
CA THR A 135 1.99 -0.44 -5.94
C THR A 135 3.02 -0.05 -4.89
N LYS A 136 4.30 -0.24 -5.18
CA LYS A 136 5.39 0.31 -4.35
C LYS A 136 5.97 1.54 -5.02
N ALA A 137 6.28 2.57 -4.22
CA ALA A 137 6.81 3.84 -4.70
C ALA A 137 7.88 4.41 -3.74
N GLY A 138 8.55 5.47 -4.20
CA GLY A 138 9.58 6.18 -3.45
C GLY A 138 11.00 5.72 -3.79
N THR A 139 11.99 6.26 -3.07
CA THR A 139 13.41 5.98 -3.32
C THR A 139 13.89 4.71 -2.63
N GLY A 140 13.17 4.26 -1.60
CA GLY A 140 13.48 3.08 -0.81
C GLY A 140 12.83 1.81 -1.34
N SER A 141 13.04 0.73 -0.60
CA SER A 141 12.56 -0.61 -0.89
C SER A 141 11.91 -1.27 0.33
N GLY A 142 11.11 -2.29 0.07
CA GLY A 142 10.41 -3.07 1.08
C GLY A 142 9.42 -4.06 0.47
N THR A 143 8.70 -4.75 1.35
CA THR A 143 7.67 -5.72 1.01
C THR A 143 6.31 -5.31 1.59
N VAL A 144 5.23 -5.70 0.92
CA VAL A 144 3.87 -5.57 1.45
C VAL A 144 3.20 -6.94 1.44
N THR A 145 2.64 -7.37 2.57
CA THR A 145 1.88 -8.63 2.69
C THR A 145 0.43 -8.35 3.08
N SER A 146 -0.47 -9.30 2.83
CA SER A 146 -1.89 -9.19 3.23
C SER A 146 -2.33 -10.26 4.24
N SER A 147 -3.37 -9.93 5.01
CA SER A 147 -4.22 -10.89 5.73
C SER A 147 -5.71 -10.58 5.43
N PRO A 148 -6.49 -11.50 4.85
CA PRO A 148 -6.12 -12.86 4.44
C PRO A 148 -4.96 -12.90 3.44
N ALA A 149 -4.22 -14.02 3.43
CA ALA A 149 -3.05 -14.19 2.57
C ALA A 149 -3.46 -14.13 1.08
N GLY A 150 -2.55 -13.61 0.25
CA GLY A 150 -2.73 -13.51 -1.20
C GLY A 150 -1.75 -12.51 -1.82
N ILE A 151 -1.55 -11.36 -1.18
CA ILE A 151 -0.53 -10.39 -1.61
C ILE A 151 0.78 -10.62 -0.86
N SER A 152 1.88 -10.72 -1.62
CA SER A 152 3.26 -10.67 -1.14
C SER A 152 4.09 -9.85 -2.13
N CYS A 153 3.91 -8.53 -2.04
CA CYS A 153 4.41 -7.56 -3.00
C CYS A 153 5.91 -7.30 -2.79
N GLY A 154 6.68 -8.34 -3.10
CA GLY A 154 8.03 -8.34 -3.62
C GLY A 154 8.03 -8.95 -5.04
N SER A 155 7.21 -9.98 -5.25
CA SER A 155 6.98 -10.68 -6.51
C SER A 155 5.52 -10.71 -6.96
N ASP A 156 4.56 -10.60 -6.03
CA ASP A 156 3.13 -10.64 -6.33
C ASP A 156 2.36 -9.52 -5.63
N CYS A 157 1.76 -8.65 -6.42
CA CYS A 157 1.17 -7.40 -5.98
C CYS A 157 -0.33 -7.29 -6.32
N SER A 158 -0.99 -8.37 -6.73
CA SER A 158 -2.40 -8.32 -7.13
C SER A 158 -3.12 -9.61 -6.77
N GLU A 159 -4.23 -9.51 -6.02
CA GLU A 159 -5.03 -10.67 -5.63
C GLU A 159 -6.53 -10.37 -5.70
N PRO A 160 -7.36 -11.27 -6.25
CA PRO A 160 -8.81 -11.23 -6.07
C PRO A 160 -9.25 -11.64 -4.65
N TYR A 161 -10.02 -10.77 -4.00
CA TYR A 161 -10.70 -11.08 -2.74
C TYR A 161 -12.21 -11.07 -2.92
N ASN A 162 -12.91 -11.91 -2.17
CA ASN A 162 -14.37 -11.90 -2.14
C ASN A 162 -14.88 -10.53 -1.66
N SER A 163 -16.00 -10.07 -2.21
CA SER A 163 -16.65 -8.84 -1.78
C SER A 163 -16.98 -8.87 -0.28
N GLY A 164 -16.82 -7.72 0.38
CA GLY A 164 -17.00 -7.57 1.83
C GLY A 164 -15.80 -8.00 2.66
N THR A 165 -14.81 -8.69 2.07
CA THR A 165 -13.59 -9.08 2.80
C THR A 165 -12.84 -7.85 3.29
N SER A 166 -12.50 -7.82 4.58
CA SER A 166 -11.57 -6.85 5.17
C SER A 166 -10.16 -7.40 5.05
N VAL A 167 -9.35 -6.80 4.17
CA VAL A 167 -7.96 -7.17 3.91
C VAL A 167 -7.05 -6.21 4.64
N THR A 168 -6.19 -6.71 5.53
CA THR A 168 -5.16 -5.91 6.19
C THR A 168 -3.84 -6.04 5.45
N LEU A 169 -3.39 -4.96 4.82
CA LEU A 169 -2.05 -4.84 4.25
C LEU A 169 -1.05 -4.47 5.34
N THR A 170 0.14 -5.06 5.30
CA THR A 170 1.25 -4.77 6.22
C THR A 170 2.51 -4.47 5.41
N ALA A 171 3.10 -3.30 5.61
CA ALA A 171 4.36 -2.91 5.00
C ALA A 171 5.54 -3.23 5.93
N SER A 172 6.61 -3.75 5.35
CA SER A 172 7.90 -3.95 6.01
C SER A 172 8.98 -3.31 5.14
N ALA A 173 9.68 -2.31 5.68
CA ALA A 173 10.78 -1.65 4.98
C ALA A 173 12.06 -2.48 5.08
N ASP A 174 12.87 -2.47 4.01
CA ASP A 174 14.18 -3.11 4.04
C ASP A 174 15.15 -2.35 4.97
N ALA A 175 16.27 -2.99 5.34
CA ALA A 175 17.21 -2.48 6.34
C ALA A 175 17.74 -1.05 6.08
N ILE A 176 17.83 -0.64 4.81
CA ILE A 176 18.33 0.69 4.39
C ILE A 176 17.22 1.69 4.07
N SER A 177 15.96 1.30 4.28
CA SER A 177 14.78 2.08 3.93
C SER A 177 13.94 2.39 5.17
N THR A 178 12.98 3.29 5.00
CA THR A 178 11.91 3.57 5.95
C THR A 178 10.56 3.49 5.24
N PHE A 179 9.52 3.09 5.95
CA PHE A 179 8.16 3.14 5.42
C PHE A 179 7.61 4.56 5.61
N SER A 180 7.27 5.24 4.51
CA SER A 180 6.81 6.63 4.52
C SER A 180 5.28 6.75 4.63
N GLY A 181 4.54 5.74 4.18
CA GLY A 181 3.08 5.70 4.33
C GLY A 181 2.33 5.10 3.15
N TRP A 182 1.01 5.01 3.34
CA TRP A 182 0.03 4.51 2.38
C TRP A 182 -0.68 5.65 1.64
N SER A 183 -1.10 5.38 0.40
CA SER A 183 -2.05 6.22 -0.35
C SER A 183 -2.95 5.37 -1.26
N GLY A 184 -4.00 5.99 -1.84
CA GLY A 184 -5.00 5.30 -2.68
C GLY A 184 -6.22 4.88 -1.86
N ALA A 185 -6.61 3.60 -1.94
CA ALA A 185 -7.75 3.05 -1.20
C ALA A 185 -7.52 2.97 0.33
N CYS A 186 -6.34 3.35 0.81
CA CYS A 186 -5.95 3.43 2.20
C CYS A 186 -4.90 4.53 2.38
N SER A 187 -4.77 5.07 3.59
CA SER A 187 -3.89 6.21 3.89
C SER A 187 -3.33 6.13 5.31
N GLY A 188 -2.19 6.79 5.53
CA GLY A 188 -1.58 6.92 6.86
C GLY A 188 -0.16 6.35 6.91
N THR A 189 0.50 6.53 8.06
CA THR A 189 1.90 6.14 8.26
C THR A 189 2.08 4.87 9.09
N ALA A 190 1.00 4.32 9.64
CA ALA A 190 1.03 3.04 10.32
C ALA A 190 1.42 1.93 9.34
N ALA A 191 2.25 0.98 9.78
CA ALA A 191 2.68 -0.14 8.95
C ALA A 191 1.51 -1.04 8.50
N SER A 192 0.40 -1.06 9.25
CA SER A 192 -0.82 -1.78 8.90
C SER A 192 -1.87 -0.86 8.27
N CYS A 193 -2.62 -1.40 7.32
CA CYS A 193 -3.58 -0.68 6.50
C CYS A 193 -4.78 -1.59 6.16
N PRO A 194 -5.93 -1.43 6.83
CA PRO A 194 -7.14 -2.19 6.51
C PRO A 194 -7.85 -1.64 5.27
N VAL A 195 -8.29 -2.53 4.38
CA VAL A 195 -9.00 -2.24 3.14
C VAL A 195 -10.20 -3.17 3.02
N THR A 196 -11.40 -2.60 2.95
CA THR A 196 -12.63 -3.38 2.73
C THR A 196 -12.94 -3.49 1.23
N MET A 197 -13.13 -4.71 0.75
CA MET A 197 -13.31 -5.01 -0.67
C MET A 197 -14.76 -4.86 -1.13
N SER A 198 -15.16 -3.64 -1.51
CA SER A 198 -16.47 -3.35 -2.11
C SER A 198 -16.45 -3.13 -3.62
N ALA A 199 -15.26 -2.98 -4.20
CA ALA A 199 -14.98 -2.82 -5.62
C ALA A 199 -13.50 -3.18 -5.84
N ALA A 200 -13.02 -3.14 -7.09
CA ALA A 200 -11.58 -3.17 -7.35
C ALA A 200 -10.89 -1.98 -6.65
N ARG A 201 -9.75 -2.22 -6.01
CA ARG A 201 -9.04 -1.22 -5.21
C ARG A 201 -7.55 -1.21 -5.55
N SER A 202 -6.94 -0.05 -5.37
CA SER A 202 -5.50 0.14 -5.55
C SER A 202 -4.91 0.90 -4.36
N VAL A 203 -3.83 0.38 -3.79
CA VAL A 203 -3.11 0.97 -2.65
C VAL A 203 -1.64 1.15 -3.03
N THR A 204 -1.06 2.28 -2.69
CA THR A 204 0.37 2.54 -2.88
C THR A 204 1.09 2.57 -1.53
N ALA A 205 2.11 1.73 -1.38
CA ALA A 205 3.07 1.75 -0.28
C ALA A 205 4.29 2.58 -0.67
N THR A 206 4.59 3.64 0.06
CA THR A 206 5.77 4.47 -0.21
C THR A 206 6.89 4.13 0.76
N PHE A 207 8.08 3.85 0.23
CA PHE A 207 9.30 3.62 0.97
C PHE A 207 10.34 4.69 0.61
N ALA A 208 11.07 5.20 1.58
CA ALA A 208 12.17 6.15 1.35
C ALA A 208 13.50 5.53 1.77
N LEU A 209 14.58 5.78 1.02
CA LEU A 209 15.92 5.46 1.52
C LEU A 209 16.19 6.27 2.79
N LYS A 210 16.90 5.66 3.74
CA LYS A 210 17.49 6.40 4.86
C LYS A 210 18.40 7.49 4.30
N THR A 211 18.45 8.63 4.98
CA THR A 211 19.32 9.75 4.63
C THR A 211 20.30 10.02 5.76
N TYR A 212 21.51 10.44 5.40
CA TYR A 212 22.55 10.87 6.33
C TYR A 212 22.95 12.31 6.05
N THR A 213 23.40 12.99 7.09
CA THR A 213 23.85 14.38 6.99
C THR A 213 25.38 14.44 6.91
N ILE A 214 25.88 15.16 5.91
CA ILE A 214 27.27 15.61 5.86
C ILE A 214 27.28 17.09 6.23
N THR A 215 27.96 17.44 7.32
CA THR A 215 28.12 18.84 7.74
C THR A 215 29.41 19.41 7.15
N ALA A 216 29.28 20.39 6.27
CA ALA A 216 30.38 21.04 5.57
C ALA A 216 30.62 22.47 6.05
N SER A 217 31.86 22.78 6.46
CA SER A 217 32.27 24.10 6.93
C SER A 217 33.54 24.59 6.24
N ALA A 218 33.67 25.91 6.11
CA ALA A 218 34.86 26.57 5.63
C ALA A 218 35.25 27.70 6.60
N GLY A 219 36.54 27.77 6.95
CA GLY A 219 37.11 28.88 7.70
C GLY A 219 37.25 30.16 6.87
N MET A 220 37.74 31.22 7.49
CA MET A 220 38.04 32.48 6.80
C MET A 220 39.08 32.26 5.70
N GLY A 221 38.89 32.91 4.53
CA GLY A 221 39.83 32.85 3.42
C GLY A 221 39.47 31.90 2.28
N GLY A 222 38.29 31.27 2.32
CA GLY A 222 37.80 30.47 1.21
C GLY A 222 36.38 29.97 1.42
N THR A 223 35.98 29.01 0.59
CA THR A 223 34.63 28.42 0.58
C THR A 223 34.68 26.91 0.41
N ILE A 224 33.62 26.25 0.85
CA ILE A 224 33.31 24.85 0.53
C ILE A 224 31.90 24.81 -0.07
N SER A 225 31.71 24.02 -1.13
CA SER A 225 30.42 23.87 -1.81
C SER A 225 30.13 22.40 -2.12
N PRO A 226 28.97 21.86 -1.73
CA PRO A 226 27.93 22.49 -0.91
C PRO A 226 28.39 22.79 0.55
N SER A 227 27.80 23.77 1.22
CA SER A 227 28.09 24.13 2.63
C SER A 227 26.90 23.83 3.55
N GLY A 228 27.17 23.80 4.86
CA GLY A 228 26.15 23.52 5.87
C GLY A 228 25.77 22.04 5.93
N SER A 229 24.52 21.76 6.30
CA SER A 229 23.99 20.40 6.40
C SER A 229 23.52 19.89 5.05
N VAL A 230 24.22 18.90 4.49
CA VAL A 230 23.91 18.28 3.20
C VAL A 230 23.30 16.90 3.44
N SER A 231 22.06 16.70 3.01
CA SER A 231 21.37 15.40 3.12
C SER A 231 21.71 14.50 1.94
N VAL A 232 22.14 13.27 2.22
CA VAL A 232 22.60 12.29 1.23
C VAL A 232 21.87 10.97 1.46
N ASN A 233 21.33 10.37 0.40
CA ASN A 233 20.70 9.05 0.48
C ASN A 233 21.72 7.98 0.88
N HIS A 234 21.28 6.96 1.61
CA HIS A 234 22.12 5.83 2.00
C HIS A 234 22.84 5.23 0.80
N GLY A 235 24.16 5.14 0.90
CA GLY A 235 25.05 4.56 -0.10
C GLY A 235 25.31 5.44 -1.33
N ALA A 236 24.76 6.65 -1.39
CA ALA A 236 25.11 7.59 -2.44
C ALA A 236 26.48 8.22 -2.19
N ASN A 237 27.09 8.74 -3.26
CA ASN A 237 28.32 9.51 -3.21
C ASN A 237 27.98 11.01 -3.14
N GLN A 238 28.81 11.80 -2.47
CA GLN A 238 28.69 13.26 -2.41
C GLN A 238 30.06 13.92 -2.57
N SER A 239 30.18 14.82 -3.54
CA SER A 239 31.40 15.59 -3.79
C SER A 239 31.30 17.01 -3.20
N PHE A 240 32.44 17.52 -2.75
CA PHE A 240 32.63 18.87 -2.26
C PHE A 240 33.76 19.53 -3.03
N THR A 241 33.59 20.80 -3.39
CA THR A 241 34.62 21.66 -3.99
C THR A 241 35.07 22.67 -2.95
N ILE A 242 36.39 22.82 -2.80
CA ILE A 242 37.03 23.73 -1.85
C ILE A 242 37.80 24.76 -2.67
N THR A 243 37.49 26.04 -2.47
CA THR A 243 38.08 27.14 -3.24
C THR A 243 38.63 28.18 -2.28
N ALA A 244 39.94 28.43 -2.34
CA ALA A 244 40.55 29.53 -1.62
C ALA A 244 40.21 30.87 -2.30
N ASN A 245 39.97 31.90 -1.50
CA ASN A 245 39.80 33.26 -1.99
C ASN A 245 41.14 33.82 -2.48
N SER A 246 41.09 34.90 -3.27
CA SER A 246 42.29 35.62 -3.68
C SER A 246 43.13 36.02 -2.45
N GLY A 247 44.44 35.78 -2.52
CA GLY A 247 45.37 36.02 -1.43
C GLY A 247 45.39 34.96 -0.32
N TYR A 248 44.66 33.86 -0.47
CA TYR A 248 44.68 32.70 0.42
C TYR A 248 45.10 31.43 -0.32
N SER A 249 45.49 30.43 0.45
CA SER A 249 45.71 29.05 -0.02
C SER A 249 44.98 28.08 0.90
N ILE A 250 44.58 26.91 0.38
CA ILE A 250 43.98 25.86 1.21
C ILE A 250 45.07 25.37 2.16
N ALA A 251 44.85 25.52 3.46
CA ALA A 251 45.78 25.07 4.48
C ALA A 251 45.60 23.58 4.74
N ASP A 252 44.35 23.17 5.01
CA ASP A 252 44.00 21.78 5.21
C ASP A 252 42.50 21.56 5.01
N VAL A 253 42.13 20.35 4.60
CA VAL A 253 40.75 19.84 4.64
C VAL A 253 40.73 18.67 5.61
N THR A 254 39.83 18.69 6.58
CA THR A 254 39.62 17.60 7.54
C THR A 254 38.30 16.90 7.27
N VAL A 255 38.29 15.58 7.36
CA VAL A 255 37.11 14.73 7.25
C VAL A 255 36.97 13.95 8.54
N ASN A 256 35.84 14.11 9.24
CA ASN A 256 35.63 13.54 10.57
C ASN A 256 36.79 13.84 11.55
N GLY A 257 37.38 15.04 11.44
CA GLY A 257 38.52 15.50 12.25
C GLY A 257 39.90 15.00 11.78
N SER A 258 39.98 14.12 10.78
CA SER A 258 41.26 13.65 10.21
C SER A 258 41.62 14.45 8.96
N SER A 259 42.86 14.95 8.88
CA SER A 259 43.36 15.68 7.71
C SER A 259 43.41 14.78 6.47
N VAL A 260 42.94 15.32 5.35
CA VAL A 260 43.11 14.76 3.99
C VAL A 260 44.03 15.63 3.12
N GLY A 261 44.66 16.64 3.73
CA GLY A 261 45.59 17.57 3.10
C GLY A 261 44.92 18.75 2.41
N ALA A 262 45.75 19.60 1.80
CA ALA A 262 45.34 20.77 1.04
C ALA A 262 44.78 20.39 -0.34
N VAL A 263 43.56 19.82 -0.35
CA VAL A 263 42.87 19.37 -1.56
C VAL A 263 41.80 20.37 -2.00
N GLY A 264 41.66 20.58 -3.31
CA GLY A 264 40.60 21.44 -3.90
C GLY A 264 39.24 20.75 -4.03
N SER A 265 39.18 19.44 -3.79
CA SER A 265 37.93 18.68 -3.81
C SER A 265 38.03 17.43 -2.93
N TYR A 266 36.88 16.97 -2.46
CA TYR A 266 36.75 15.71 -1.72
C TYR A 266 35.43 15.02 -2.03
N THR A 267 35.44 13.71 -2.24
CA THR A 267 34.23 12.92 -2.48
C THR A 267 34.05 11.88 -1.39
N PHE A 268 32.95 11.98 -0.66
CA PHE A 268 32.44 10.88 0.15
C PHE A 268 31.86 9.82 -0.79
N SER A 269 32.33 8.60 -0.67
CA SER A 269 31.78 7.45 -1.39
C SER A 269 30.96 6.58 -0.46
N ASN A 270 29.84 6.04 -0.93
CA ASN A 270 28.97 5.12 -0.20
C ASN A 270 28.63 5.61 1.22
N VAL A 271 27.89 6.72 1.33
CA VAL A 271 27.59 7.36 2.61
C VAL A 271 26.59 6.51 3.42
N THR A 272 27.04 5.95 4.55
CA THR A 272 26.21 5.09 5.44
C THR A 272 26.11 5.61 6.88
N ALA A 273 26.64 6.80 7.15
CA ALA A 273 26.61 7.45 8.46
C ALA A 273 26.69 8.97 8.29
N ASN A 274 26.37 9.72 9.34
CA ASN A 274 26.60 11.16 9.37
C ASN A 274 28.11 11.44 9.36
N GLN A 275 28.53 12.45 8.60
CA GLN A 275 29.94 12.79 8.41
C GLN A 275 30.16 14.29 8.56
N THR A 276 31.42 14.71 8.73
CA THR A 276 31.81 16.11 8.71
C THR A 276 32.97 16.35 7.75
N ILE A 277 33.00 17.52 7.12
CA ILE A 277 34.12 18.03 6.32
C ILE A 277 34.36 19.51 6.65
N SER A 278 35.61 19.87 6.95
CA SER A 278 35.97 21.25 7.27
C SER A 278 37.21 21.69 6.50
N ALA A 279 37.11 22.79 5.77
CA ALA A 279 38.23 23.41 5.06
C ALA A 279 38.79 24.61 5.86
N THR A 280 40.11 24.68 5.96
CA THR A 280 40.83 25.80 6.55
C THR A 280 41.77 26.42 5.51
N PHE A 281 42.03 27.72 5.66
CA PHE A 281 42.81 28.48 4.70
C PHE A 281 43.86 29.30 5.43
N THR A 282 45.01 29.50 4.79
CA THR A 282 46.06 30.38 5.28
C THR A 282 46.25 31.53 4.29
N GLN A 283 46.44 32.74 4.81
CA GLN A 283 46.70 33.91 3.97
C GLN A 283 48.10 33.78 3.38
N GLN A 284 48.23 33.98 2.07
CA GLN A 284 49.52 33.96 1.41
C GLN A 284 50.35 35.18 1.84
N GLN A 285 51.66 35.00 1.97
CA GLN A 285 52.61 36.07 2.27
C GLN A 285 53.58 36.24 1.11
N TYR A 286 53.92 37.49 0.81
CA TYR A 286 54.92 37.88 -0.19
C TYR A 286 56.02 38.68 0.48
N THR A 287 57.27 38.31 0.23
CA THR A 287 58.42 39.04 0.75
C THR A 287 58.74 40.23 -0.12
N LEU A 288 58.64 41.44 0.44
CA LEU A 288 59.15 42.65 -0.19
C LEU A 288 60.62 42.78 0.16
N THR A 289 61.49 42.90 -0.85
CA THR A 289 62.94 43.12 -0.67
C THR A 289 63.30 44.51 -1.17
N VAL A 290 63.95 45.30 -0.32
CA VAL A 290 64.47 46.62 -0.65
C VAL A 290 65.99 46.56 -0.67
N THR A 291 66.58 46.86 -1.82
CA THR A 291 68.02 46.95 -2.01
C THR A 291 68.45 48.41 -2.09
N LYS A 292 69.44 48.81 -1.30
CA LYS A 292 69.97 50.17 -1.33
C LYS A 292 71.13 50.27 -2.33
N ALA A 293 71.11 51.31 -3.16
CA ALA A 293 72.21 51.63 -4.08
C ALA A 293 72.75 53.05 -3.85
N GLY A 294 74.06 53.25 -4.10
CA GLY A 294 74.75 54.53 -3.94
C GLY A 294 75.46 54.72 -2.59
N THR A 295 76.15 55.86 -2.42
CA THR A 295 77.03 56.13 -1.26
C THR A 295 76.40 56.98 -0.14
N GLY A 296 75.12 57.36 -0.28
CA GLY A 296 74.42 58.21 0.68
C GLY A 296 73.98 57.47 1.95
N SER A 297 73.80 58.20 3.06
CA SER A 297 73.46 57.65 4.40
C SER A 297 71.95 57.57 4.71
N GLY A 298 71.07 57.77 3.73
CA GLY A 298 69.62 57.75 3.94
C GLY A 298 69.06 56.39 4.40
N THR A 299 67.86 56.42 4.99
CA THR A 299 67.11 55.25 5.49
C THR A 299 65.84 55.02 4.68
N VAL A 300 65.40 53.77 4.59
CA VAL A 300 64.09 53.39 4.02
C VAL A 300 63.24 52.75 5.10
N THR A 301 62.00 53.20 5.23
CA THR A 301 61.01 52.67 6.16
C THR A 301 59.70 52.42 5.43
N SER A 302 58.90 51.44 5.87
CA SER A 302 57.57 51.18 5.31
C SER A 302 56.43 51.46 6.29
N SER A 303 55.23 51.67 5.73
CA SER A 303 53.94 51.56 6.41
C SER A 303 53.03 50.57 5.66
N PRO A 304 52.46 49.54 6.32
CA PRO A 304 52.68 49.13 7.71
C PRO A 304 54.16 48.84 8.01
N ALA A 305 54.54 49.04 9.28
CA ALA A 305 55.93 48.85 9.72
C ALA A 305 56.41 47.42 9.45
N GLY A 306 57.58 47.29 8.82
CA GLY A 306 58.18 46.00 8.49
C GLY A 306 59.54 46.12 7.81
N ILE A 307 59.66 47.01 6.82
CA ILE A 307 60.95 47.47 6.28
C ILE A 307 61.43 48.63 7.14
N SER A 308 62.60 48.47 7.77
CA SER A 308 63.32 49.55 8.44
C SER A 308 64.81 49.23 8.42
N CYS A 309 65.54 49.79 7.47
CA CYS A 309 66.94 49.41 7.28
C CYS A 309 67.85 50.53 6.76
N GLY A 310 69.12 50.46 7.17
CA GLY A 310 70.24 51.25 6.63
C GLY A 310 71.05 50.56 5.53
N SER A 311 70.86 49.24 5.35
CA SER A 311 71.38 48.33 4.30
C SER A 311 70.21 47.54 3.65
N ASP A 312 70.46 46.49 2.85
CA ASP A 312 69.40 45.64 2.27
C ASP A 312 68.51 45.00 3.36
N CYS A 313 67.20 44.98 3.13
CA CYS A 313 66.25 44.30 4.02
C CYS A 313 65.07 43.69 3.29
N SER A 314 64.48 42.66 3.91
CA SER A 314 63.38 41.87 3.37
C SER A 314 62.36 41.58 4.46
N GLU A 315 61.07 41.81 4.18
CA GLU A 315 59.99 41.54 5.14
C GLU A 315 58.77 40.90 4.44
N PRO A 316 58.15 39.85 5.02
CA PRO A 316 56.91 39.29 4.50
C PRO A 316 55.69 40.16 4.80
N TYR A 317 54.86 40.40 3.79
CA TYR A 317 53.57 41.04 3.92
C TYR A 317 52.45 40.11 3.45
N ASN A 318 51.31 40.16 4.13
CA ASN A 318 50.13 39.41 3.70
C ASN A 318 49.67 39.88 2.30
N SER A 319 49.16 38.94 1.52
CA SER A 319 48.60 39.24 0.20
C SER A 319 47.51 40.30 0.28
N GLY A 320 47.61 41.33 -0.56
CA GLY A 320 46.69 42.47 -0.59
C GLY A 320 47.05 43.61 0.36
N THR A 321 48.13 43.50 1.14
CA THR A 321 48.66 44.64 1.91
C THR A 321 49.29 45.68 0.97
N SER A 322 48.78 46.92 1.01
CA SER A 322 49.46 48.07 0.42
C SER A 322 50.60 48.50 1.33
N VAL A 323 51.81 48.58 0.78
CA VAL A 323 53.03 49.02 1.48
C VAL A 323 53.50 50.33 0.85
N THR A 324 53.65 51.38 1.67
CA THR A 324 54.13 52.71 1.27
C THR A 324 55.40 53.09 1.99
#